data_AF-A0AB72ZF23-F1
#
_entry.id   AF-A0AB72ZF23-F1
#
_cell.length_a   1.000
_cell.length_b   1.000
_cell.length_c   1.000
_cell.angle_alpha   90.00
_cell.angle_beta   90.00
_cell.angle_gamma   90.00
#
_symmetry.space_group_name_H-M   'P 1'
#
loop_
_entity.id
_entity.type
_entity.pdbx_description
1 polymer ?
#
loop_
_entity_poly.entity_id
_entity_poly.type
_entity_poly.pdbx_seq_one_letter_code
_entity_poly.pdbx_strand_id
1 'polypeptide(L)'
;MSTSLPTQLCANTPALTIHDNRGLAIRTLAYNRRDHNETVDELISRNRYNASGQLIASRDPRLEVDNFRYQYSLSGVPLRT
;
A
#
# COMPACT_ATOMS: atom_id res chain seq x y z
N MET A 1 -5.31 -28.77 -20.16
CA MET A 1 -5.07 -27.41 -19.62
C MET A 1 -6.43 -26.84 -19.27
N SER A 2 -6.72 -26.64 -17.98
CA SER A 2 -8.01 -26.10 -17.53
C SER A 2 -7.99 -24.58 -17.74
N THR A 3 -8.86 -24.06 -18.59
CA THR A 3 -8.98 -22.63 -18.87
C THR A 3 -9.69 -21.97 -17.69
N SER A 4 -8.97 -21.29 -16.81
CA SER A 4 -9.59 -20.54 -15.70
C SER A 4 -10.34 -19.32 -16.25
N LEU A 5 -11.59 -19.14 -15.83
CA LEU A 5 -12.32 -17.93 -16.18
C LEU A 5 -11.75 -16.72 -15.41
N PRO A 6 -11.68 -15.52 -16.00
CA PRO A 6 -11.13 -14.33 -15.34
C PRO A 6 -11.74 -14.05 -13.97
N THR A 7 -13.03 -14.33 -13.80
CA THR A 7 -13.77 -14.18 -12.54
C THR A 7 -13.29 -15.08 -11.42
N GLN A 8 -12.76 -16.27 -11.74
CA GLN A 8 -12.17 -17.17 -10.73
C GLN A 8 -10.79 -16.69 -10.30
N LEU A 9 -10.00 -16.16 -11.23
CA LEU A 9 -8.66 -15.65 -10.95
C LEU A 9 -8.70 -14.42 -10.02
N CYS A 10 -9.65 -13.51 -10.21
CA CYS A 10 -9.82 -12.31 -9.38
C CYS A 10 -10.82 -12.45 -8.21
N ALA A 11 -11.32 -13.67 -7.97
CA ALA A 11 -12.20 -13.92 -6.82
C ALA A 11 -11.47 -13.59 -5.51
N ASN A 12 -12.12 -12.76 -4.67
CA ASN A 12 -11.62 -12.33 -3.36
C ASN A 12 -10.29 -11.53 -3.40
N THR A 13 -9.99 -10.82 -4.49
CA THR A 13 -8.81 -9.94 -4.59
C THR A 13 -9.18 -8.45 -4.71
N PRO A 14 -9.91 -7.86 -3.74
CA PRO A 14 -10.24 -6.44 -3.79
C PRO A 14 -9.00 -5.56 -3.52
N ALA A 15 -9.01 -4.33 -4.02
CA ALA A 15 -8.07 -3.32 -3.55
C ALA A 15 -8.62 -2.65 -2.30
N LEU A 16 -7.85 -2.64 -1.21
CA LEU A 16 -8.27 -2.09 0.08
C LEU A 16 -7.38 -0.92 0.50
N THR A 17 -8.00 0.18 0.94
CA THR A 17 -7.30 1.33 1.53
C THR A 17 -7.64 1.44 3.01
N ILE A 18 -6.62 1.37 3.86
CA ILE A 18 -6.74 1.41 5.30
C ILE A 18 -6.35 2.81 5.79
N HIS A 19 -7.25 3.44 6.53
CA HIS A 19 -7.09 4.79 7.05
C HIS A 19 -6.80 4.79 8.55
N ASP A 20 -6.02 5.75 9.04
CA ASP A 20 -5.93 6.04 10.48
C ASP A 20 -7.17 6.80 10.99
N ASN A 21 -7.22 7.10 12.28
CA ASN A 21 -8.32 7.83 12.91
C ASN A 21 -8.43 9.32 12.48
N ARG A 22 -7.52 9.80 11.62
CA ARG A 22 -7.56 11.13 11.01
C ARG A 22 -8.01 11.06 9.54
N GLY A 23 -8.32 9.87 9.03
CA GLY A 23 -8.68 9.66 7.63
C GLY A 23 -7.49 9.60 6.67
N LEU A 24 -6.26 9.44 7.17
CA LEU A 24 -5.07 9.36 6.32
C LEU A 24 -4.79 7.90 5.91
N ALA A 25 -4.56 7.67 4.61
CA ALA A 25 -4.34 6.33 4.05
C ALA A 25 -2.97 5.75 4.44
N ILE A 26 -2.92 5.07 5.58
CA ILE A 26 -1.68 4.51 6.16
C ILE A 26 -1.25 3.20 5.51
N ARG A 27 -2.16 2.45 4.88
CA ARG A 27 -1.82 1.24 4.14
C ARG A 27 -2.73 1.06 2.93
N THR A 28 -2.18 0.47 1.89
CA THR A 28 -2.95 -0.09 0.78
C THR A 28 -2.64 -1.58 0.74
N LEU A 29 -3.67 -2.41 0.80
CA LEU A 29 -3.57 -3.86 0.63
C LEU A 29 -4.08 -4.21 -0.76
N ALA A 30 -3.17 -4.74 -1.57
CA ALA A 30 -3.46 -5.37 -2.85
C ALA A 30 -3.23 -6.87 -2.73
N TYR A 31 -3.86 -7.63 -3.61
CA TYR A 31 -3.68 -9.07 -3.70
C TYR A 31 -3.10 -9.43 -5.05
N ASN A 32 -2.21 -10.41 -5.09
CA ASN A 32 -1.64 -10.92 -6.33
C ASN A 32 -1.75 -12.45 -6.37
N ARG A 33 -2.16 -12.97 -7.53
CA ARG A 33 -2.27 -14.40 -7.81
C ARG A 33 -2.15 -14.61 -9.32
N ARG A 34 -1.42 -15.63 -9.77
CA ARG A 34 -1.19 -15.88 -11.21
C ARG A 34 -2.11 -16.97 -11.77
N ASP A 35 -2.56 -17.89 -10.93
CA ASP A 35 -3.58 -18.90 -11.27
C ASP A 35 -4.62 -19.04 -10.16
N HIS A 36 -5.87 -19.35 -10.51
CA HIS A 36 -6.98 -19.49 -9.55
C HIS A 36 -6.75 -20.49 -8.41
N ASN A 37 -5.88 -21.50 -8.60
CA ASN A 37 -5.55 -22.50 -7.58
C ASN A 37 -4.35 -22.14 -6.70
N GLU A 38 -3.64 -21.05 -7.01
CA GLU A 38 -2.53 -20.57 -6.18
C GLU A 38 -3.04 -19.89 -4.90
N THR A 39 -2.22 -19.95 -3.85
CA THR A 39 -2.41 -19.09 -2.67
C THR A 39 -2.27 -17.63 -3.08
N VAL A 40 -3.12 -16.77 -2.52
CA VAL A 40 -3.09 -15.33 -2.80
C VAL A 40 -1.98 -14.69 -1.98
N ASP A 41 -1.13 -13.89 -2.63
CA ASP A 41 -0.13 -13.06 -1.96
C ASP A 41 -0.75 -11.74 -1.51
N GLU A 42 -0.46 -11.33 -0.27
CA GLU A 42 -0.81 -10.01 0.27
C GLU A 42 0.31 -9.00 0.03
N LEU A 43 0.00 -7.94 -0.69
CA LEU A 43 0.93 -6.87 -1.03
C LEU A 43 0.55 -5.59 -0.29
N ILE A 44 1.20 -5.36 0.86
CA ILE A 44 0.91 -4.23 1.74
C ILE A 44 1.88 -3.07 1.52
N SER A 45 1.43 -2.02 0.85
CA SER A 45 2.12 -0.73 0.82
C SER A 45 1.82 0.05 2.11
N ARG A 46 2.81 0.75 2.67
CA ARG A 46 2.69 1.46 3.95
C ARG A 46 3.08 2.91 3.80
N ASN A 47 2.25 3.80 4.33
CA ASN A 47 2.48 5.23 4.42
C ASN A 47 2.51 5.65 5.89
N ARG A 48 3.40 6.58 6.23
CA ARG A 48 3.47 7.19 7.56
C ARG A 48 3.30 8.69 7.43
N TYR A 49 2.53 9.27 8.34
CA TYR A 49 2.25 10.70 8.37
C TYR A 49 2.74 11.30 9.68
N ASN A 50 3.23 12.54 9.65
CA ASN A 50 3.54 13.30 10.87
C ASN A 50 2.25 13.77 11.58
N ALA A 51 2.40 14.47 12.70
CA ALA A 51 1.27 15.00 13.48
C ALA A 51 0.38 15.94 12.66
N SER A 52 0.98 16.77 11.79
CA SER A 52 0.29 17.69 10.88
C SER A 52 -0.36 17.01 9.67
N GLY A 53 -0.28 15.68 9.55
CA GLY A 53 -0.92 14.91 8.49
C GLY A 53 -0.15 14.87 7.16
N GLN A 54 1.12 15.26 7.15
CA GLN A 54 1.97 15.23 5.96
C GLN A 54 2.68 13.88 5.84
N LEU A 55 2.77 13.34 4.62
CA LEU A 55 3.42 12.05 4.34
C LEU A 55 4.92 12.16 4.61
N ILE A 56 5.44 11.39 5.57
CA ILE A 56 6.87 11.40 5.93
C ILE A 56 7.63 10.15 5.48
N ALA A 57 6.92 9.08 5.12
CA ALA A 57 7.54 7.92 4.49
C ALA A 57 6.53 7.05 3.76
N SER A 58 7.01 6.38 2.71
CA SER A 58 6.29 5.34 1.99
C SER A 58 7.16 4.11 1.82
N ARG A 59 6.54 2.93 1.88
CA ARG A 59 7.21 1.63 1.74
C ARG A 59 6.40 0.70 0.86
N ASP A 60 7.07 0.15 -0.14
CA ASP A 60 6.63 -0.91 -1.03
C ASP A 60 6.68 -2.28 -0.33
N PRO A 61 5.75 -3.21 -0.61
CA PRO A 61 5.69 -4.52 0.03
C PRO A 61 6.99 -5.33 -0.03
N ARG A 62 7.81 -5.14 -1.07
CA ARG A 62 9.06 -5.90 -1.26
C ARG A 62 10.22 -5.42 -0.41
N LEU A 63 10.18 -4.19 0.12
CA LEU A 63 11.32 -3.58 0.78
C LEU A 63 11.20 -3.66 2.31
N GLU A 64 12.31 -3.97 2.98
CA GLU A 64 12.40 -3.88 4.45
C GLU A 64 12.60 -2.44 4.94
N VAL A 65 12.99 -1.53 4.04
CA VAL A 65 13.25 -0.11 4.29
C VAL A 65 12.27 0.78 3.54
N ASP A 66 12.14 2.02 3.99
CA ASP A 66 11.26 3.00 3.34
C ASP A 66 11.80 3.36 1.95
N ASN A 67 10.93 3.33 0.91
CA ASN A 67 11.26 3.77 -0.45
C ASN A 67 11.53 5.28 -0.47
N PHE A 68 10.71 6.03 0.25
CA PHE A 68 10.74 7.48 0.29
C PHE A 68 10.70 7.98 1.72
N ARG A 69 11.38 9.09 1.99
CA ARG A 69 11.34 9.79 3.27
C ARG A 69 11.31 11.29 3.06
N TYR A 70 10.36 11.93 3.71
CA TYR A 70 10.14 13.36 3.58
C TYR A 70 10.33 14.07 4.92
N GLN A 71 10.88 15.27 4.85
CA GLN A 71 10.94 16.19 5.99
C GLN A 71 10.35 17.53 5.56
N TYR A 72 9.61 18.17 6.47
CA TYR A 72 8.93 19.42 6.20
C TYR A 72 9.30 20.46 7.26
N SER A 73 9.28 21.73 6.89
CA SER A 73 9.21 22.83 7.85
C SER A 73 7.87 22.82 8.59
N LEU A 74 7.76 23.60 9.65
CA LEU A 74 6.48 23.80 10.35
C LEU A 74 5.41 24.47 9.48
N SER A 75 5.82 25.26 8.48
CA SER A 75 4.92 25.84 7.47
C SER A 75 4.54 24.83 6.36
N GLY A 76 5.03 23.60 6.43
CA GLY A 76 4.70 22.53 5.52
C GLY A 76 5.50 22.50 4.22
N VAL A 77 6.59 23.27 4.13
CA VAL A 77 7.49 23.28 2.98
C VAL A 77 8.38 22.05 3.01
N PRO A 78 8.49 21.25 1.93
CA PRO A 78 9.44 20.15 1.87
C PRO A 78 10.88 20.66 2.03
N LEU A 79 11.61 20.11 3.00
CA LEU A 79 13.02 20.36 3.25
C LEU A 79 13.91 19.22 2.73
N ARG A 80 13.35 18.02 2.65
CA ARG A 80 14.00 16.82 2.14
C ARG A 80 12.96 15.89 1.51
N THR A 81 13.33 15.26 0.40
CA THR A 81 12.55 14.27 -0.34
C THR A 81 13.40 13.04 -0.67
#